data_AF-A0A8T2JJR7-F1
#
_entry.id   AF-A0A8T2JJR7-F1
#
_cell.length_a   1.000
_cell.length_b   1.000
_cell.length_c   1.000
_cell.angle_alpha   90.00
_cell.angle_beta   90.00
_cell.angle_gamma   90.00
#
_symmetry.space_group_name_H-M   'P 1'
#
loop_
_entity.id
_entity.type
_entity.pdbx_description
1 polymer ?
#
loop_
_entity_poly.entity_id
_entity_poly.type
_entity_poly.pdbx_seq_one_letter_code
_entity_poly.pdbx_strand_id
1 'polypeptide(L)'
;MTDLNKTLHKWGASLRKGTDFDSWGQLVEAIDEYQILARQLQKEAQSPANSSHLSEDQKKTIGKIATCLGLRSAALQSTQSQEGFTLEDVKKLEPILSSILTFNKEFPFDVQPVPLRRILAPGEEENLEVEEEEEDGGAGVRSPDSFPVRVPDLNGIDLTPVQDTPMASRKEDTYVHFNVEIEIQKHVEKLTKGSAIFFEFKHYKPKKRFTSTKCFAFMEMDEIKSGSIVVELYKKPTDFKRKKLQLLTKKPLYLHLNQTLLKE
;
A
#
# COMPACT_ATOMS: atom_id res chain seq x y z
N MET A 1 -26.02 -0.37 9.95
CA MET A 1 -24.90 -1.30 10.14
C MET A 1 -23.70 -0.46 10.60
N THR A 2 -23.18 -0.69 11.82
CA THR A 2 -22.06 0.09 12.37
C THR A 2 -20.79 -0.12 11.55
N ASP A 3 -19.84 0.82 11.58
CA ASP A 3 -18.59 0.68 10.84
C ASP A 3 -17.75 -0.51 11.31
N LEU A 4 -17.86 -0.86 12.59
CA LEU A 4 -17.29 -2.10 13.14
C LEU A 4 -17.84 -3.36 12.48
N ASN A 5 -19.17 -3.45 12.30
CA ASN A 5 -19.79 -4.61 11.66
C ASN A 5 -19.34 -4.77 10.20
N LYS A 6 -19.10 -3.66 9.48
CA LYS A 6 -18.53 -3.70 8.13
C LYS A 6 -17.11 -4.24 8.15
N THR A 7 -16.29 -3.80 9.11
CA THR A 7 -14.91 -4.29 9.28
C THR A 7 -14.88 -5.79 9.59
N LEU A 8 -15.73 -6.26 10.50
CA LEU A 8 -15.83 -7.69 10.82
C LEU A 8 -16.25 -8.54 9.61
N HIS A 9 -17.22 -8.06 8.83
CA HIS A 9 -17.63 -8.72 7.59
C HIS A 9 -16.46 -8.79 6.59
N LYS A 10 -15.68 -7.71 6.44
CA LYS A 10 -14.50 -7.68 5.57
C LYS A 10 -13.44 -8.68 6.03
N TRP A 11 -13.13 -8.75 7.32
CA TRP A 11 -12.18 -9.72 7.84
C TRP A 11 -12.66 -11.15 7.65
N GLY A 12 -13.95 -11.42 7.87
CA GLY A 12 -14.54 -12.74 7.59
C GLY A 12 -14.47 -13.13 6.11
N ALA A 13 -14.72 -12.18 5.20
CA ALA A 13 -14.60 -12.40 3.76
C ALA A 13 -13.15 -12.65 3.34
N SER A 14 -12.19 -11.88 3.87
CA SER A 14 -10.76 -12.07 3.62
C SER A 14 -10.27 -13.43 4.13
N LEU A 15 -10.71 -13.86 5.33
CA LEU A 15 -10.38 -15.17 5.86
C LEU A 15 -10.90 -16.30 4.95
N ARG A 16 -12.16 -16.17 4.49
CA ARG A 16 -12.77 -17.12 3.55
C ARG A 16 -12.02 -17.19 2.22
N LYS A 17 -11.65 -16.03 1.67
CA LYS A 17 -10.86 -15.94 0.44
C LYS A 17 -9.52 -16.65 0.59
N GLY A 18 -8.84 -16.45 1.72
CA GLY A 18 -7.60 -17.15 2.04
C GLY A 18 -7.78 -18.67 2.14
N THR A 19 -8.84 -19.14 2.82
CA THR A 19 -9.13 -20.58 2.94
C THR A 19 -9.54 -21.22 1.62
N ASP A 20 -10.22 -20.48 0.73
CA ASP A 20 -10.55 -20.91 -0.62
C ASP A 20 -9.27 -21.12 -1.45
N PHE A 21 -8.37 -20.13 -1.50
CA PHE A 21 -7.08 -20.26 -2.19
C PHE A 21 -6.24 -21.43 -1.67
N ASP A 22 -6.15 -21.56 -0.34
CA ASP A 22 -5.42 -22.64 0.32
C ASP A 22 -6.00 -24.00 -0.10
N SER A 23 -7.33 -24.12 -0.11
CA SER A 23 -8.02 -25.34 -0.55
C SER A 23 -7.83 -25.67 -2.04
N TRP A 24 -7.65 -24.64 -2.89
CA TRP A 24 -7.38 -24.79 -4.31
C TRP A 24 -5.91 -25.07 -4.63
N GLY A 25 -5.03 -25.03 -3.62
CA GLY A 25 -3.58 -25.15 -3.82
C GLY A 25 -2.92 -23.89 -4.39
N GLN A 26 -3.61 -22.75 -4.37
CA GLN A 26 -3.07 -21.43 -4.71
C GLN A 26 -2.30 -20.88 -3.51
N LEU A 27 -1.13 -21.48 -3.24
CA LEU A 27 -0.39 -21.27 -1.99
C LEU A 27 0.12 -19.83 -1.86
N VAL A 28 0.54 -19.20 -2.96
CA VAL A 28 1.07 -17.83 -2.95
C VAL A 28 -0.02 -16.83 -2.59
N GLU A 29 -1.19 -16.98 -3.21
CA GLU A 29 -2.38 -16.16 -2.96
C GLU A 29 -2.94 -16.39 -1.55
N ALA A 30 -2.96 -17.64 -1.07
CA ALA A 30 -3.35 -17.97 0.29
C ALA A 30 -2.42 -17.32 1.33
N ILE A 31 -1.10 -17.43 1.13
CA ILE A 31 -0.09 -16.80 1.98
C ILE A 31 -0.30 -15.29 2.03
N ASP A 32 -0.43 -14.64 0.86
CA ASP A 32 -0.57 -13.18 0.80
C ASP A 32 -1.85 -12.71 1.52
N GLU A 33 -2.99 -13.36 1.25
CA GLU A 33 -4.27 -13.03 1.89
C GLU A 33 -4.21 -13.24 3.42
N TYR A 34 -3.63 -14.35 3.89
CA TYR A 34 -3.45 -14.60 5.33
C TYR A 34 -2.52 -13.57 5.99
N GLN A 35 -1.43 -13.18 5.34
CA GLN A 35 -0.51 -12.18 5.86
C GLN A 35 -1.14 -10.78 5.89
N ILE A 36 -1.90 -10.40 4.86
CA ILE A 36 -2.66 -9.15 4.83
C ILE A 36 -3.66 -9.10 5.98
N LEU A 37 -4.47 -10.15 6.14
CA LEU A 37 -5.45 -10.22 7.22
C LEU A 37 -4.79 -10.21 8.60
N ALA A 38 -3.73 -11.01 8.80
CA ALA A 38 -2.99 -11.04 10.07
C ALA A 38 -2.49 -9.65 10.47
N ARG A 39 -1.97 -8.85 9.53
CA ARG A 39 -1.53 -7.47 9.79
C ARG A 39 -2.67 -6.55 10.19
N GLN A 40 -3.82 -6.63 9.52
CA GLN A 40 -4.99 -5.82 9.87
C GLN A 40 -5.48 -6.15 11.29
N LEU A 41 -5.56 -7.45 11.61
CA LEU A 41 -5.95 -7.92 12.93
C LEU A 41 -4.94 -7.50 14.02
N GLN A 42 -3.63 -7.59 13.77
CA GLN A 42 -2.61 -7.10 14.71
C GLN A 42 -2.72 -5.58 14.94
N LYS A 43 -2.95 -4.80 13.88
CA LYS A 43 -3.13 -3.35 13.97
C LYS A 43 -4.32 -2.99 14.86
N GLU A 44 -5.44 -3.70 14.72
CA GLU A 44 -6.59 -3.50 15.59
C GLU A 44 -6.32 -3.96 17.02
N ALA A 45 -5.71 -5.13 17.20
CA ALA A 45 -5.40 -5.69 18.52
C ALA A 45 -4.52 -4.77 19.37
N GLN A 46 -3.71 -3.93 18.73
CA GLN A 46 -2.77 -3.02 19.38
C GLN A 46 -3.20 -1.55 19.30
N SER A 47 -4.38 -1.29 18.75
CA SER A 47 -4.93 0.06 18.65
C SER A 47 -5.20 0.65 20.04
N PRO A 48 -4.94 1.96 20.25
CA PRO A 48 -5.28 2.63 21.51
C PRO A 48 -6.75 2.43 21.88
N ALA A 49 -7.05 2.26 23.17
CA ALA A 49 -8.41 2.08 23.69
C ALA A 49 -9.42 3.14 23.21
N ASN A 50 -8.92 4.35 22.89
CA ASN A 50 -9.74 5.48 22.41
C ASN A 50 -10.08 5.42 20.91
N SER A 51 -9.50 4.47 20.16
CA SER A 51 -9.64 4.36 18.69
C SER A 51 -10.40 3.12 18.21
N SER A 52 -10.62 2.16 19.10
CA SER A 52 -11.27 0.88 18.80
C SER A 52 -12.56 0.72 19.57
N HIS A 53 -13.62 0.27 18.90
CA HIS A 53 -14.88 -0.13 19.55
C HIS A 53 -14.81 -1.51 20.24
N LEU A 54 -13.62 -2.11 20.33
CA LEU A 54 -13.39 -3.46 20.84
C LEU A 54 -12.83 -3.44 22.26
N SER A 55 -13.26 -4.39 23.09
CA SER A 55 -12.70 -4.63 24.43
C SER A 55 -11.30 -5.23 24.36
N GLU A 56 -10.55 -5.16 25.46
CA GLU A 56 -9.21 -5.73 25.53
C GLU A 56 -9.20 -7.26 25.33
N ASP A 57 -10.24 -7.97 25.77
CA ASP A 57 -10.33 -9.41 25.54
C ASP A 57 -10.67 -9.77 24.09
N GLN A 58 -11.47 -8.93 23.42
CA GLN A 58 -11.72 -9.05 21.98
C GLN A 58 -10.44 -8.78 21.18
N LYS A 59 -9.67 -7.75 21.56
CA LYS A 59 -8.36 -7.47 20.96
C LYS A 59 -7.36 -8.60 21.15
N LYS A 60 -7.29 -9.19 22.35
CA LYS A 60 -6.47 -10.39 22.59
C LYS A 60 -6.87 -11.53 21.66
N THR A 61 -8.17 -11.77 21.51
CA THR A 61 -8.69 -12.83 20.65
C THR A 61 -8.33 -12.57 19.19
N ILE A 62 -8.49 -11.34 18.70
CA ILE A 62 -8.06 -10.90 17.37
C ILE A 62 -6.55 -11.10 17.18
N GLY A 63 -5.73 -10.73 18.16
CA GLY A 63 -4.28 -10.92 18.13
C GLY A 63 -3.88 -12.40 18.05
N LYS A 64 -4.62 -13.29 18.72
CA LYS A 64 -4.43 -14.75 18.62
C LYS A 64 -4.80 -15.28 17.24
N ILE A 65 -5.91 -14.83 16.66
CA ILE A 65 -6.30 -15.17 15.27
C ILE A 65 -5.17 -14.79 14.32
N ALA A 66 -4.64 -13.57 14.45
CA ALA A 66 -3.53 -13.12 13.62
C ALA A 66 -2.26 -13.98 13.77
N THR A 67 -1.94 -14.43 14.98
CA THR A 67 -0.84 -15.39 15.20
C THR A 67 -1.08 -16.70 14.45
N CYS A 68 -2.29 -17.26 14.51
CA CYS A 68 -2.65 -18.48 13.79
C CYS A 68 -2.49 -18.33 12.26
N LEU A 69 -2.90 -17.19 11.70
CA LEU A 69 -2.72 -16.90 10.27
C LEU A 69 -1.23 -16.80 9.88
N GLY A 70 -0.40 -16.21 10.74
CA GLY A 70 1.05 -16.19 10.57
C GLY A 70 1.66 -17.60 10.59
N LEU A 71 1.21 -18.46 11.51
CA LEU A 71 1.65 -19.86 11.57
C LEU A 71 1.24 -20.64 10.31
N ARG A 72 0.03 -20.43 9.78
CA ARG A 72 -0.38 -21.04 8.51
C ARG A 72 0.48 -20.56 7.35
N SER A 73 0.70 -19.25 7.26
CA SER A 73 1.51 -18.65 6.19
C SER A 73 2.92 -19.24 6.18
N ALA A 74 3.55 -19.37 7.35
CA ALA A 74 4.86 -20.01 7.49
C ALA A 74 4.83 -21.50 7.12
N ALA A 75 3.76 -22.22 7.49
CA ALA A 75 3.59 -23.63 7.13
C ALA A 75 3.46 -23.81 5.60
N LEU A 76 2.76 -22.90 4.90
CA LEU A 76 2.62 -22.91 3.45
C LEU A 76 3.93 -22.56 2.71
N GLN A 77 4.82 -21.78 3.34
CA GLN A 77 6.12 -21.42 2.78
C GLN A 77 7.20 -22.50 3.01
N SER A 78 7.00 -23.40 3.97
CA SER A 78 7.98 -24.42 4.30
C SER A 78 8.04 -25.52 3.24
N THR A 79 9.25 -25.79 2.73
CA THR A 79 9.52 -26.95 1.86
C THR A 79 9.73 -28.25 2.65
N GLN A 80 9.81 -28.17 3.98
CA GLN A 80 9.92 -29.33 4.87
C GLN A 80 8.57 -29.65 5.50
N SER A 81 8.10 -30.87 5.29
CA SER A 81 6.86 -31.44 5.83
C SER A 81 7.03 -31.84 7.30
N GLN A 82 7.04 -30.85 8.19
CA GLN A 82 6.91 -31.08 9.63
C GLN A 82 5.77 -30.22 10.19
N GLU A 83 5.04 -30.80 11.15
CA GLU A 83 3.84 -30.30 11.85
C GLU A 83 3.69 -28.78 11.86
N GLY A 84 2.88 -28.28 10.91
CA GLY A 84 2.51 -26.87 10.80
C GLY A 84 1.01 -26.66 11.06
N PHE A 85 0.62 -25.41 11.27
CA PHE A 85 -0.79 -25.05 11.44
C PHE A 85 -1.59 -25.44 10.18
N THR A 86 -2.63 -26.26 10.35
CA THR A 86 -3.33 -26.89 9.22
C THR A 86 -4.45 -26.01 8.65
N LEU A 87 -4.95 -26.32 7.45
CA LEU A 87 -6.11 -25.63 6.88
C LEU A 87 -7.35 -25.85 7.77
N GLU A 88 -7.50 -27.04 8.33
CA GLU A 88 -8.56 -27.39 9.27
C GLU A 88 -8.51 -26.51 10.52
N ASP A 89 -7.31 -26.17 11.00
CA ASP A 89 -7.14 -25.25 12.12
C ASP A 89 -7.49 -23.80 11.74
N VAL A 90 -7.14 -23.34 10.54
CA VAL A 90 -7.57 -22.01 10.04
C VAL A 90 -9.08 -21.91 9.95
N LYS A 91 -9.75 -22.96 9.44
CA LYS A 91 -11.22 -23.01 9.35
C LYS A 91 -11.92 -22.88 10.71
N LYS A 92 -11.29 -23.33 11.81
CA LYS A 92 -11.82 -23.11 13.17
C LYS A 92 -11.83 -21.63 13.59
N LEU A 93 -11.08 -20.77 12.91
CA LEU A 93 -11.04 -19.32 13.19
C LEU A 93 -12.25 -18.57 12.61
N GLU A 94 -12.87 -19.06 11.53
CA GLU A 94 -14.04 -18.43 10.89
C GLU A 94 -15.19 -18.12 11.86
N PRO A 95 -15.69 -19.09 12.66
CA PRO A 95 -16.76 -18.83 13.62
C PRO A 95 -16.32 -17.91 14.76
N ILE A 96 -15.03 -17.94 15.15
CA ILE A 96 -14.49 -17.09 16.21
C ILE A 96 -14.45 -15.63 15.76
N LEU A 97 -13.91 -15.38 14.56
CA LEU A 97 -13.81 -14.04 13.98
C LEU A 97 -15.20 -13.45 13.73
N SER A 98 -16.13 -14.25 13.22
CA SER A 98 -17.51 -13.83 12.95
C SER A 98 -18.30 -13.50 14.22
N SER A 99 -17.95 -14.12 15.35
CA SER A 99 -18.63 -13.94 16.63
C SER A 99 -17.81 -13.12 17.64
N ILE A 100 -16.80 -12.37 17.19
CA ILE A 100 -15.82 -11.71 18.08
C ILE A 100 -16.46 -10.82 19.15
N LEU A 101 -17.56 -10.14 18.82
CA LEU A 101 -18.26 -9.25 19.75
C LEU A 101 -18.92 -10.01 20.92
N THR A 102 -19.24 -11.28 20.70
CA THR A 102 -19.93 -12.17 21.64
C THR A 102 -19.05 -13.34 22.10
N PHE A 103 -17.81 -13.43 21.63
CA PHE A 103 -16.92 -14.55 21.91
C PHE A 103 -16.42 -14.45 23.34
N ASN A 104 -16.82 -15.43 24.16
CA ASN A 104 -16.52 -15.51 25.59
C ASN A 104 -15.93 -16.87 26.00
N LYS A 105 -15.54 -17.67 25.01
CA LYS A 105 -14.96 -19.00 25.23
C LYS A 105 -13.44 -18.92 25.28
N GLU A 106 -12.81 -19.97 25.80
CA GLU A 106 -11.38 -20.13 25.68
C GLU A 106 -10.98 -20.28 24.20
N PHE A 107 -9.90 -19.62 23.81
CA PHE A 107 -9.39 -19.70 22.44
C PHE A 107 -8.80 -21.10 22.20
N PRO A 108 -9.14 -21.78 21.09
CA PRO A 108 -8.88 -23.22 20.93
C PRO A 108 -7.43 -23.59 20.63
N PHE A 109 -6.53 -22.61 20.52
CA PHE A 109 -5.12 -22.81 20.22
C PHE A 109 -4.24 -22.17 21.28
N ASP A 110 -3.18 -22.88 21.69
CA ASP A 110 -2.16 -22.33 22.59
C ASP A 110 -1.22 -21.42 21.81
N VAL A 111 -1.72 -20.21 21.52
CA VAL A 111 -0.98 -19.16 20.83
C VAL A 111 -1.01 -17.88 21.65
N GLN A 112 0.12 -17.19 21.65
CA GLN A 112 0.21 -15.85 22.21
C GLN A 112 0.14 -14.82 21.08
N PRO A 113 -0.59 -13.71 21.27
CA PRO A 113 -0.52 -12.58 20.35
C PRO A 113 0.94 -12.15 20.23
N VAL A 114 1.46 -12.12 19.00
CA VAL A 114 2.84 -11.68 18.77
C VAL A 114 2.94 -10.19 19.17
N PRO A 115 3.74 -9.82 20.18
CA PRO A 115 4.02 -8.42 20.45
C PRO A 115 4.67 -7.83 19.19
N LEU A 116 4.38 -6.58 18.80
CA LEU A 116 5.15 -5.89 17.76
C LEU A 116 6.60 -5.70 18.25
N ARG A 117 7.42 -6.76 18.15
CA ARG A 117 8.85 -6.59 17.94
C ARG A 117 8.98 -6.19 16.48
N ARG A 118 9.67 -5.08 16.21
CA ARG A 118 10.19 -4.77 14.87
C ARG A 118 11.23 -5.83 14.50
N ILE A 119 10.82 -7.07 14.27
CA ILE A 119 11.65 -8.08 13.66
C ILE A 119 11.38 -7.91 12.17
N LEU A 120 12.20 -7.05 11.56
CA LEU A 120 12.43 -7.11 10.13
C LEU A 120 13.08 -8.47 9.87
N ALA A 121 12.33 -9.40 9.27
CA ALA A 121 12.99 -10.47 8.56
C ALA A 121 13.90 -9.84 7.49
N PRO A 122 15.12 -10.35 7.25
CA PRO A 122 15.94 -9.90 6.13
C PRO A 122 15.17 -10.14 4.82
N GLY A 123 14.58 -9.09 4.27
CA GLY A 123 13.75 -9.15 3.06
C GLY A 123 12.29 -8.65 3.19
N GLU A 124 11.78 -8.36 4.40
CA GLU A 124 10.44 -7.78 4.54
C GLU A 124 10.48 -6.26 4.49
N GLU A 125 10.18 -5.75 3.29
CA GLU A 125 9.94 -4.34 3.04
C GLU A 125 8.71 -3.86 3.82
N GLU A 126 8.73 -2.58 4.15
CA GLU A 126 7.56 -1.85 4.63
C GLU A 126 6.46 -2.05 3.58
N ASN A 127 5.55 -2.98 3.84
CA ASN A 127 4.31 -3.10 3.08
C ASN A 127 3.54 -1.83 3.38
N LEU A 128 3.82 -0.85 2.54
CA LEU A 128 2.89 0.14 2.10
C LEU A 128 1.47 -0.35 2.26
N GLU A 129 0.71 0.38 3.05
CA GLU A 129 -0.66 0.66 2.70
C GLU A 129 -0.65 1.40 1.35
N VAL A 130 -0.39 0.68 0.25
CA VAL A 130 -1.17 0.93 -0.93
C VAL A 130 -2.55 0.52 -0.48
N GLU A 131 -3.43 1.50 -0.23
CA GLU A 131 -4.85 1.20 -0.28
C GLU A 131 -5.08 0.60 -1.68
N GLU A 132 -5.00 -0.72 -1.81
CA GLU A 132 -5.65 -1.47 -2.87
C GLU A 132 -7.15 -1.30 -2.60
N GLU A 133 -7.67 -0.11 -2.94
CA GLU A 133 -9.10 0.07 -3.13
C GLU A 133 -9.43 -0.74 -4.39
N GLU A 134 -9.88 -1.99 -4.19
CA GLU A 134 -10.50 -2.92 -5.15
C GLU A 134 -10.70 -2.30 -6.55
N GLU A 135 -9.88 -2.68 -7.54
CA GLU A 135 -10.34 -2.68 -8.93
C GLU A 135 -11.36 -3.82 -9.05
N ASP A 136 -12.64 -3.48 -8.88
CA ASP A 136 -13.74 -4.38 -9.14
C ASP A 136 -13.82 -4.68 -10.64
N GLY A 137 -14.07 -5.94 -10.98
CA GLY A 137 -14.16 -6.52 -12.32
C GLY A 137 -15.42 -6.09 -13.09
N GLY A 138 -15.72 -4.80 -13.09
CA GLY A 138 -16.77 -4.18 -13.89
C GLY A 138 -16.23 -3.67 -15.22
N ALA A 139 -16.88 -4.06 -16.31
CA ALA A 139 -16.56 -3.57 -17.65
C ALA A 139 -16.50 -2.02 -17.71
N GLY A 140 -15.29 -1.50 -17.99
CA GLY A 140 -15.10 -0.39 -18.92
C GLY A 140 -15.41 1.04 -18.45
N VAL A 141 -14.84 1.53 -17.34
CA VAL A 141 -14.41 2.94 -17.25
C VAL A 141 -13.09 3.00 -16.48
N ARG A 142 -11.98 3.14 -17.21
CA ARG A 142 -10.63 3.29 -16.62
C ARG A 142 -10.55 4.69 -15.98
N SER A 143 -10.34 4.77 -14.67
CA SER A 143 -10.10 6.05 -13.98
C SER A 143 -8.95 6.81 -14.65
N PRO A 144 -9.08 8.13 -14.93
CA PRO A 144 -7.98 8.90 -15.49
C PRO A 144 -6.87 9.06 -14.46
N ASP A 145 -5.80 8.28 -14.62
CA ASP A 145 -4.53 8.54 -13.95
C ASP A 145 -3.85 9.71 -14.66
N SER A 146 -3.42 10.71 -13.89
CA SER A 146 -2.69 11.88 -14.37
C SER A 146 -1.44 12.11 -13.55
N PHE A 147 -0.49 12.83 -14.13
CA PHE A 147 0.84 13.03 -13.56
C PHE A 147 1.27 14.50 -13.69
N PRO A 148 0.65 15.43 -12.94
CA PRO A 148 1.04 16.84 -13.00
C PRO A 148 2.50 17.07 -12.61
N VAL A 149 3.11 18.01 -13.33
CA VAL A 149 4.49 18.47 -13.14
C VAL A 149 4.50 19.90 -12.61
N ARG A 150 5.32 20.12 -11.58
CA ARG A 150 5.43 21.37 -10.84
C ARG A 150 6.89 21.72 -10.61
N VAL A 151 7.21 23.00 -10.58
CA VAL A 151 8.58 23.47 -10.31
C VAL A 151 8.58 24.49 -9.17
N PRO A 152 8.41 24.05 -7.91
CA PRO A 152 8.43 24.91 -6.75
C PRO A 152 9.84 25.35 -6.33
N ASP A 153 9.92 26.51 -5.70
CA ASP A 153 11.10 26.98 -4.95
C ASP A 153 11.21 26.31 -3.55
N LEU A 154 12.22 26.70 -2.76
CA LEU A 154 12.44 26.23 -1.38
C LEU A 154 11.27 26.51 -0.42
N ASN A 155 10.39 27.46 -0.75
CA ASN A 155 9.22 27.79 0.05
C ASN A 155 7.98 26.98 -0.35
N GLY A 156 8.05 26.26 -1.49
CA GLY A 156 6.94 25.52 -2.08
C GLY A 156 6.10 26.34 -3.06
N ILE A 157 6.62 27.47 -3.55
CA ILE A 157 5.92 28.35 -4.50
C ILE A 157 6.34 27.98 -5.92
N ASP A 158 5.37 27.68 -6.79
CA ASP A 158 5.65 27.31 -8.19
C ASP A 158 6.31 28.47 -8.97
N LEU A 159 7.43 28.17 -9.62
CA LEU A 159 8.19 29.09 -10.47
C LEU A 159 7.71 29.10 -11.93
N THR A 160 6.89 28.11 -12.30
CA THR A 160 6.24 27.96 -13.62
C THR A 160 4.79 27.56 -13.41
N PRO A 161 3.90 27.80 -14.39
CA PRO A 161 2.56 27.21 -14.37
C PRO A 161 2.62 25.69 -14.18
N VAL A 162 1.67 25.15 -13.41
CA VAL A 162 1.51 23.70 -13.24
C VAL A 162 1.09 23.10 -14.58
N GLN A 163 1.75 22.01 -14.98
CA GLN A 163 1.46 21.31 -16.22
C GLN A 163 0.78 19.98 -15.92
N ASP A 164 -0.46 19.80 -16.33
CA ASP A 164 -1.13 18.51 -16.27
C ASP A 164 -0.74 17.65 -17.47
N THR A 165 -0.41 16.38 -17.23
CA THR A 165 -0.18 15.42 -18.31
C THR A 165 -1.51 14.86 -18.84
N PRO A 166 -1.56 14.50 -20.14
CA PRO A 166 -2.64 13.68 -20.69
C PRO A 166 -2.80 12.37 -19.93
N MET A 167 -3.97 11.76 -20.06
CA MET A 167 -4.27 10.47 -19.45
C MET A 167 -3.26 9.40 -19.88
N ALA A 168 -2.90 8.52 -18.95
CA ALA A 168 -2.01 7.39 -19.22
C ALA A 168 -2.45 6.59 -20.45
N SER A 169 -1.51 6.35 -21.36
CA SER A 169 -1.73 5.64 -22.63
C SER A 169 -1.96 4.13 -22.44
N ARG A 170 -1.29 3.53 -21.45
CA ARG A 170 -1.30 2.09 -21.18
C ARG A 170 -1.03 1.83 -19.72
N LYS A 171 -1.66 0.80 -19.17
CA LYS A 171 -1.41 0.32 -17.80
C LYS A 171 -1.30 -1.21 -17.86
N GLU A 172 -0.22 -1.70 -17.28
CA GLU A 172 0.13 -3.10 -17.03
C GLU A 172 0.02 -3.36 -15.52
N ASP A 173 0.27 -4.59 -15.06
CA ASP A 173 0.09 -4.99 -13.66
C ASP A 173 0.83 -4.06 -12.67
N THR A 174 2.08 -3.73 -12.96
CA THR A 174 2.93 -2.92 -12.08
C THR A 174 3.31 -1.55 -12.65
N TYR A 175 2.98 -1.26 -13.91
CA TYR A 175 3.41 -0.06 -14.62
C TYR A 175 2.27 0.73 -15.26
N VAL A 176 2.39 2.06 -15.20
CA VAL A 176 1.52 3.00 -15.91
C VAL A 176 2.39 3.80 -16.88
N HIS A 177 2.07 3.71 -18.17
CA HIS A 177 2.83 4.34 -19.25
C HIS A 177 2.12 5.60 -19.73
N PHE A 178 2.77 6.75 -19.57
CA PHE A 178 2.29 8.03 -20.09
C PHE A 178 2.80 8.32 -21.49
N ASN A 179 4.08 8.03 -21.77
CA ASN A 179 4.74 8.29 -23.06
C ASN A 179 4.48 9.71 -23.59
N VAL A 180 4.57 10.69 -22.70
CA VAL A 180 4.36 12.11 -22.99
C VAL A 180 5.65 12.87 -22.76
N GLU A 181 5.93 13.82 -23.65
CA GLU A 181 7.00 14.80 -23.48
C GLU A 181 6.47 16.01 -22.72
N ILE A 182 7.23 16.46 -21.71
CA ILE A 182 6.85 17.60 -20.87
C ILE A 182 8.00 18.60 -20.92
N GLU A 183 7.71 19.79 -21.45
CA GLU A 183 8.68 20.86 -21.52
C GLU A 183 8.64 21.69 -20.24
N ILE A 184 9.76 21.78 -19.54
CA ILE A 184 9.87 22.69 -18.39
C ILE A 184 9.88 24.13 -18.92
N GLN A 185 8.82 24.88 -18.64
CA GLN A 185 8.56 26.24 -19.15
C GLN A 185 9.46 27.32 -18.51
N LYS A 186 10.73 26.99 -18.26
CA LYS A 186 11.77 27.88 -17.73
C LYS A 186 13.14 27.26 -17.98
N HIS A 187 14.07 28.07 -18.49
CA HIS A 187 15.48 27.69 -18.64
C HIS A 187 16.08 27.24 -17.30
N VAL A 188 16.88 26.18 -17.35
CA VAL A 188 17.48 25.55 -16.17
C VAL A 188 18.35 26.55 -15.39
N GLU A 189 19.06 27.44 -16.08
CA GLU A 189 19.93 28.47 -15.50
C GLU A 189 19.15 29.54 -14.73
N LYS A 190 17.85 29.69 -15.00
CA LYS A 190 16.96 30.67 -14.35
C LYS A 190 16.23 30.08 -13.15
N LEU A 191 16.37 28.79 -12.86
CA LEU A 191 15.78 28.15 -11.69
C LEU A 191 16.61 28.49 -10.44
N THR A 192 15.93 28.91 -9.37
CA THR A 192 16.61 29.35 -8.15
C THR A 192 17.19 28.16 -7.40
N LYS A 193 18.31 28.37 -6.70
CA LYS A 193 18.96 27.31 -5.91
C LYS A 193 17.99 26.73 -4.89
N GLY A 194 17.87 25.40 -4.89
CA GLY A 194 16.93 24.67 -4.03
C GLY A 194 15.52 24.52 -4.61
N SER A 195 15.29 24.96 -5.84
CA SER A 195 14.14 24.49 -6.63
C SER A 195 14.28 23.01 -6.95
N ALA A 196 13.18 22.35 -7.26
CA ALA A 196 13.17 20.98 -7.77
C ALA A 196 11.98 20.79 -8.72
N ILE A 197 12.06 19.79 -9.59
CA ILE A 197 10.95 19.39 -10.46
C ILE A 197 10.17 18.31 -9.72
N PHE A 198 8.90 18.57 -9.42
CA PHE A 198 8.00 17.63 -8.76
C PHE A 198 7.06 16.98 -9.75
N PHE A 199 6.76 15.73 -9.48
CA PHE A 199 5.78 14.94 -10.21
C PHE A 199 4.80 14.32 -9.22
N GLU A 200 3.50 14.54 -9.40
CA GLU A 200 2.48 13.98 -8.50
C GLU A 200 1.65 12.94 -9.25
N PHE A 201 1.68 11.67 -8.85
CA PHE A 201 0.76 10.67 -9.41
C PHE A 201 -0.63 10.88 -8.81
N LYS A 202 -1.59 11.21 -9.66
CA LYS A 202 -2.99 11.39 -9.28
C LYS A 202 -3.84 10.31 -9.91
N HIS A 203 -4.81 9.83 -9.14
CA HIS A 203 -5.79 8.86 -9.60
C HIS A 203 -7.20 9.28 -9.21
N TYR A 204 -8.14 9.06 -10.11
CA TYR A 204 -9.56 9.26 -9.82
C TYR A 204 -10.09 8.13 -8.94
N LYS A 205 -10.71 8.49 -7.81
CA LYS A 205 -11.36 7.55 -6.89
C LYS A 205 -12.87 7.52 -7.19
N PRO A 206 -13.42 6.50 -7.90
CA PRO A 206 -14.81 6.52 -8.36
C PRO A 206 -15.81 6.57 -7.21
N LYS A 207 -15.57 5.79 -6.16
CA LYS A 207 -16.42 5.73 -4.95
C LYS A 207 -16.50 7.09 -4.23
N LYS A 208 -15.44 7.90 -4.28
CA LYS A 208 -15.36 9.20 -3.61
C LYS A 208 -15.58 10.39 -4.56
N ARG A 209 -15.70 10.13 -5.87
CA ARG A 209 -15.92 11.10 -6.94
C ARG A 209 -14.92 12.27 -6.94
N PHE A 210 -13.67 12.03 -6.57
CA PHE A 210 -12.61 13.04 -6.61
C PHE A 210 -11.26 12.43 -7.00
N THR A 211 -10.37 13.27 -7.51
CA THR A 211 -9.00 12.91 -7.86
C THR A 211 -8.07 13.14 -6.67
N SER A 212 -7.36 12.10 -6.24
CA SER A 212 -6.41 12.17 -5.13
C SER A 212 -4.98 12.02 -5.63
N THR A 213 -4.03 12.71 -5.02
CA THR A 213 -2.61 12.33 -5.10
C THR A 213 -2.44 10.98 -4.40
N LYS A 214 -1.78 10.02 -5.05
CA LYS A 214 -1.39 8.72 -4.48
C LYS A 214 0.02 8.79 -3.90
N CYS A 215 0.95 9.31 -4.69
CA CYS A 215 2.37 9.46 -4.38
C CYS A 215 2.97 10.63 -5.17
N PHE A 216 4.20 11.01 -4.83
CA PHE A 216 4.95 12.03 -5.56
C PHE A 216 6.41 11.60 -5.76
N ALA A 217 7.07 12.13 -6.77
CA ALA A 217 8.51 12.07 -6.98
C ALA A 217 9.03 13.49 -7.16
N PHE A 218 10.33 13.69 -6.98
CA PHE A 218 10.96 14.95 -7.32
C PHE A 218 12.40 14.73 -7.80
N MET A 219 12.89 15.68 -8.58
CA MET A 219 14.27 15.72 -9.08
C MET A 219 14.90 17.06 -8.69
N GLU A 220 16.04 16.99 -8.01
CA GLU A 220 16.83 18.17 -7.66
C GLU A 220 17.57 18.72 -8.89
N MET A 221 18.00 19.97 -8.81
CA MET A 221 18.64 20.66 -9.94
C MET A 221 19.93 20.00 -10.43
N ASP A 222 20.69 19.35 -9.54
CA ASP A 222 21.94 18.65 -9.86
C ASP A 222 21.73 17.27 -10.50
N GLU A 223 20.49 16.77 -10.49
CA GLU A 223 20.09 15.54 -11.17
C GLU A 223 19.65 15.77 -12.63
N ILE A 224 19.52 17.04 -13.04
CA ILE A 224 19.15 17.43 -14.41
C ILE A 224 20.34 17.18 -15.34
N LYS A 225 20.23 16.13 -16.16
CA LYS A 225 21.27 15.69 -17.11
C LYS A 225 20.65 14.92 -18.26
N SER A 226 21.27 14.95 -19.45
CA SER A 226 20.73 14.22 -20.60
C SER A 226 20.74 12.72 -20.34
N GLY A 227 19.67 12.03 -20.75
CA GLY A 227 19.53 10.58 -20.67
C GLY A 227 18.49 10.10 -19.67
N SER A 228 18.47 8.79 -19.45
CA SER A 228 17.47 8.15 -18.61
C SER A 228 17.78 8.28 -17.12
N ILE A 229 16.74 8.49 -16.32
CA ILE A 229 16.82 8.51 -14.86
C ILE A 229 15.62 7.78 -14.28
N VAL A 230 15.83 7.15 -13.12
CA VAL A 230 14.77 6.59 -12.30
C VAL A 230 14.72 7.37 -11.00
N VAL A 231 13.51 7.72 -10.56
CA VAL A 231 13.28 8.51 -9.36
C VAL A 231 12.35 7.74 -8.45
N GLU A 232 12.70 7.64 -7.17
CA GLU A 232 11.83 7.01 -6.18
C GLU A 232 10.52 7.78 -5.97
N LEU A 233 9.50 7.02 -5.56
CA LEU A 233 8.19 7.52 -5.23
C LEU A 233 8.07 7.70 -3.71
N TYR A 234 7.40 8.74 -3.27
CA TYR A 234 7.17 9.09 -1.88
C TYR A 234 5.66 9.12 -1.55
N LYS A 235 5.31 8.80 -0.31
CA LYS A 235 3.92 8.81 0.19
C LYS A 235 3.37 10.23 0.25
N LYS A 236 2.10 10.41 -0.10
CA LYS A 236 1.35 11.64 0.15
C LYS A 236 1.30 12.00 1.66
N PRO A 237 1.09 13.27 2.04
CA PRO A 237 0.98 14.44 1.17
C PRO A 237 2.33 14.88 0.58
N THR A 238 2.29 15.53 -0.58
CA THR A 238 3.48 16.07 -1.24
C THR A 238 4.18 17.10 -0.36
N ASP A 239 5.45 16.85 -0.01
CA ASP A 239 6.28 17.78 0.76
C ASP A 239 7.24 18.54 -0.17
N PHE A 240 6.82 19.71 -0.66
CA PHE A 240 7.62 20.54 -1.55
C PHE A 240 8.93 21.03 -0.93
N LYS A 241 9.03 21.02 0.42
CA LYS A 241 10.24 21.41 1.16
C LYS A 241 11.17 20.23 1.42
N ARG A 242 10.73 19.00 1.10
CA ARG A 242 11.54 17.77 1.15
C ARG A 242 12.15 17.51 2.54
N LYS A 243 11.43 17.88 3.60
CA LYS A 243 11.89 17.75 5.00
C LYS A 243 11.43 16.46 5.65
N LYS A 244 10.27 15.93 5.25
CA LYS A 244 9.64 14.73 5.82
C LYS A 244 9.27 13.78 4.70
N LEU A 245 10.29 13.21 4.07
CA LEU A 245 10.12 12.23 3.02
C LEU A 245 9.87 10.84 3.60
N GLN A 246 8.81 10.19 3.14
CA GLN A 246 8.53 8.79 3.43
C GLN A 246 8.45 8.05 2.10
N LEU A 247 9.39 7.14 1.87
CA LEU A 247 9.42 6.33 0.67
C LEU A 247 8.07 5.64 0.50
N LEU A 248 7.55 5.62 -0.72
CA LEU A 248 6.41 4.81 -1.09
C LEU A 248 6.87 3.37 -0.90
N THR A 249 7.62 2.80 -1.85
CA THR A 249 8.02 1.39 -1.80
C THR A 249 9.52 1.22 -1.80
N LYS A 250 10.01 0.14 -1.20
CA LYS A 250 11.39 -0.32 -1.35
C LYS A 250 11.58 -1.22 -2.58
N LYS A 251 10.48 -1.76 -3.14
CA LYS A 251 10.48 -2.50 -4.40
C LYS A 251 11.09 -1.63 -5.51
N PRO A 252 11.66 -2.23 -6.56
CA PRO A 252 12.24 -1.50 -7.68
C PRO A 252 11.16 -0.94 -8.63
N LEU A 253 10.21 -0.16 -8.07
CA LEU A 253 9.14 0.52 -8.79
C LEU A 253 9.41 2.03 -8.69
N TYR A 254 9.81 2.59 -9.83
CA TYR A 254 10.28 3.96 -9.92
C TYR A 254 9.46 4.75 -10.94
N LEU A 255 9.56 6.07 -10.86
CA LEU A 255 9.23 6.93 -12.00
C LEU A 255 10.40 6.88 -12.99
N HIS A 256 10.14 6.39 -14.19
CA HIS A 256 11.13 6.36 -15.28
C HIS A 256 10.99 7.62 -16.14
N LEU A 257 12.07 8.37 -16.28
CA LEU A 257 12.12 9.59 -17.09
C LEU A 257 13.26 9.49 -18.10
N ASN A 258 13.07 10.12 -19.26
CA ASN A 258 14.13 10.37 -20.21
C ASN A 258 14.30 11.88 -20.39
N GLN A 259 15.44 12.41 -19.97
CA GLN A 259 15.74 13.83 -19.96
C GLN A 259 16.43 14.23 -21.27
N THR A 260 15.94 15.30 -21.90
CA THR A 260 16.57 15.89 -23.09
C THR A 260 16.87 17.35 -22.78
N LEU A 261 18.15 17.71 -22.70
CA LEU A 261 18.58 19.10 -22.57
C LEU A 261 18.78 19.67 -23.97
N LEU A 262 17.91 20.61 -24.33
CA LEU A 262 18.09 21.41 -25.53
C LEU A 262 19.14 22.48 -25.22
N LYS A 263 20.25 22.44 -25.97
CA LYS A 263 21.20 23.56 -26.00
C LYS A 263 20.62 24.62 -26.92
N GLU A 264 20.63 25.88 -26.49
CA GLU A 264 20.54 27.01 -27.41
C GLU A 264 21.74 27.03 -28.38
#